data_AF-A0A2J7RQI1-F1
#
_entry.id   AF-A0A2J7RQI1-F1
#
_cell.length_a   1.000
_cell.length_b   1.000
_cell.length_c   1.000
_cell.angle_alpha   90.00
_cell.angle_beta   90.00
_cell.angle_gamma   90.00
#
_symmetry.space_group_name_H-M   'P 1'
#
loop_
_entity.id
_entity.type
_entity.pdbx_description
1 polymer ?
#
loop_
_entity_poly.entity_id
_entity_poly.type
_entity_poly.pdbx_seq_one_letter_code
_entity_poly.pdbx_strand_id
1 'polypeptide(L)'
;MSVDKETDVLDQLKCCQIYFQHFADPTFIGNTSQFYDNLRVLIGIQQKFPSELESHTREVIQDINISLLNTIASCSIPLDGQMMCSTAFCAGIQAVLETHERETLYSLYLNTDGYIFHDLGWPSIHISEKNVEVFRVCLCHGILQSNEVSNVLLKGSVVGSRLIYVMLNILEEACMKYTRLTSIAFKVLVSWIEKVCLQQKLNMTNESLRKIFSIINSNWESPISGVKAQNTRIFKLYLDVCSTNEICWYDCDAAFKSVTAVLCHIMEVQPWKMKSKYYMLNVLLSRYGVRKAFADFPDLAPGLISSLSYSHLASAGSDVYKTCLENMDENNWIAIFMTPLVEILTGTDVINIEKQNAFNYWIPSTLKKFPQLLNSLFDQIRDTAQSSELENSIFSLICLLKLGQKFGLLFNTWDEKFSISSFNFF
;
A
#
# COMPACT_ATOMS: atom_id res chain seq x y z
N MET A 1 -10.32 28.96 28.54
CA MET A 1 -10.42 27.87 29.54
C MET A 1 -10.81 28.52 30.87
N SER A 2 -11.51 27.86 31.81
CA SER A 2 -11.66 28.43 33.16
C SER A 2 -10.31 28.33 33.89
N VAL A 3 -9.95 29.32 34.70
CA VAL A 3 -8.65 29.39 35.41
C VAL A 3 -8.34 28.08 36.15
N ASP A 4 -9.33 27.47 36.82
CA ASP A 4 -9.16 26.20 37.53
C ASP A 4 -8.76 25.03 36.62
N LYS A 5 -9.26 25.01 35.37
CA LYS A 5 -8.91 23.95 34.40
C LYS A 5 -7.50 24.12 33.85
N GLU A 6 -6.95 25.33 33.89
CA GLU A 6 -5.60 25.61 33.41
C GLU A 6 -4.55 25.21 34.43
N THR A 7 -4.81 25.45 35.71
CA THR A 7 -3.99 24.97 36.83
C THR A 7 -3.87 23.44 36.82
N ASP A 8 -4.98 22.71 36.66
CA ASP A 8 -4.99 21.24 36.58
C ASP A 8 -4.14 20.70 35.42
N VAL A 9 -4.18 21.38 34.27
CA VAL A 9 -3.43 20.99 33.08
C VAL A 9 -1.94 21.29 33.24
N LEU A 10 -1.59 22.42 33.86
CA LEU A 10 -0.21 22.79 34.15
C LEU A 10 0.45 21.79 35.11
N ASP A 11 -0.28 21.33 36.13
CA ASP A 11 0.23 20.34 37.07
C ASP A 11 0.47 18.98 36.39
N GLN A 12 -0.43 18.56 35.50
CA GLN A 12 -0.22 17.36 34.67
C GLN A 12 1.00 17.50 33.76
N LEU A 13 1.19 18.66 33.13
CA LEU A 13 2.37 18.93 32.31
C LEU A 13 3.67 18.89 33.11
N LYS A 14 3.71 19.47 34.32
CA LYS A 14 4.88 19.40 35.20
C LYS A 14 5.20 17.96 35.59
N CYS A 15 4.18 17.12 35.87
CA CYS A 15 4.40 15.69 36.08
C CYS A 15 5.00 15.00 34.85
N CYS A 16 4.50 15.32 33.64
CA CYS A 16 5.10 14.82 32.40
C CYS A 16 6.53 15.31 32.20
N GLN A 17 6.81 16.59 32.47
CA GLN A 17 8.15 17.19 32.38
C GLN A 17 9.15 16.44 33.24
N ILE A 18 8.83 16.24 34.52
CA ILE A 18 9.68 15.47 35.45
C ILE A 18 9.91 14.06 34.89
N TYR A 19 8.85 13.39 34.44
CA TYR A 19 8.95 12.04 33.90
C TYR A 19 9.88 11.96 32.67
N PHE A 20 9.69 12.83 31.67
CA PHE A 20 10.49 12.80 30.44
C PHE A 20 11.91 13.31 30.62
N GLN A 21 12.17 14.20 31.59
CA GLN A 21 13.53 14.57 31.98
C GLN A 21 14.29 13.38 32.56
N HIS A 22 13.65 12.56 33.41
CA HIS A 22 14.27 11.33 33.93
C HIS A 22 14.40 10.26 32.84
N PHE A 23 13.43 10.16 31.94
CA PHE A 23 13.45 9.18 30.86
C PHE A 23 14.52 9.48 29.79
N ALA A 24 14.89 10.75 29.61
CA ALA A 24 15.99 11.15 28.74
C ALA A 24 17.36 10.70 29.26
N ASP A 25 17.46 10.29 30.53
CA ASP A 25 18.66 9.66 31.08
C ASP A 25 18.80 8.22 30.53
N PRO A 26 19.88 7.90 29.80
CA PRO A 26 20.10 6.57 29.24
C PRO A 26 20.22 5.45 30.29
N THR A 27 20.37 5.78 31.58
CA THR A 27 20.40 4.82 32.68
C THR A 27 19.01 4.43 33.20
N PHE A 28 17.95 5.12 32.77
CA PHE A 28 16.60 4.89 33.24
C PHE A 28 15.95 3.66 32.58
N ILE A 29 15.77 2.59 33.36
CA ILE A 29 15.00 1.40 32.96
C ILE A 29 13.54 1.60 33.38
N GLY A 30 12.79 2.32 32.55
CA GLY A 30 11.36 2.58 32.79
C GLY A 30 10.45 1.41 32.40
N ASN A 31 9.27 1.35 33.01
CA ASN A 31 8.19 0.47 32.53
C ASN A 31 7.68 0.99 31.18
N THR A 32 7.92 0.22 30.11
CA THR A 32 7.51 0.55 28.74
C THR A 32 6.01 0.83 28.60
N SER A 33 5.15 0.15 29.36
CA SER A 33 3.70 0.41 29.33
C SER A 33 3.38 1.80 29.86
N GLN A 34 3.96 2.17 31.01
CA GLN A 34 3.77 3.47 31.63
C GLN A 34 4.29 4.60 30.74
N PHE A 35 5.41 4.36 30.04
CA PHE A 35 5.94 5.30 29.05
C PHE A 35 4.93 5.60 27.93
N TYR A 36 4.32 4.56 27.36
CA TYR A 36 3.31 4.74 26.32
C TYR A 36 2.04 5.43 26.84
N ASP A 37 1.61 5.13 28.06
CA ASP A 37 0.44 5.77 28.67
C ASP A 37 0.70 7.25 28.92
N ASN A 38 1.88 7.61 29.45
CA ASN A 38 2.29 9.00 29.64
C ASN A 38 2.38 9.77 28.31
N LEU A 39 2.87 9.14 27.24
CA LEU A 39 2.87 9.76 25.90
C LEU A 39 1.46 10.00 25.38
N ARG A 40 0.53 9.07 25.56
CA ARG A 40 -0.88 9.26 25.15
C ARG A 40 -1.54 10.39 25.91
N VAL A 41 -1.30 10.47 27.22
CA VAL A 41 -1.79 11.57 28.06
C VAL A 41 -1.21 12.90 27.57
N LEU A 42 0.11 12.97 27.37
CA LEU A 42 0.78 14.18 26.89
C LEU A 42 0.23 14.65 25.54
N ILE A 43 0.11 13.75 24.55
CA ILE A 43 -0.47 14.06 23.24
C ILE A 43 -1.90 14.58 23.40
N GLY A 44 -2.70 13.90 24.22
CA GLY A 44 -4.10 14.27 24.47
C GLY A 44 -4.26 15.62 25.18
N ILE A 45 -3.31 16.02 26.02
CA ILE A 45 -3.25 17.35 26.64
C ILE A 45 -2.84 18.39 25.59
N GLN A 46 -1.72 18.15 24.89
CA GLN A 46 -1.13 19.09 23.95
C GLN A 46 -2.06 19.43 22.77
N GLN A 47 -2.82 18.46 22.27
CA GLN A 47 -3.78 18.64 21.18
C GLN A 47 -5.01 19.49 21.56
N LYS A 48 -5.25 19.72 22.85
CA LYS A 48 -6.42 20.46 23.35
C LYS A 48 -6.12 21.92 23.70
N PHE A 49 -4.86 22.37 23.59
CA PHE A 49 -4.52 23.74 23.98
C PHE A 49 -5.14 24.79 23.06
N PRO A 50 -5.61 25.92 23.63
CA PRO A 50 -5.94 27.10 22.86
C PRO A 50 -4.68 27.74 22.26
N SER A 51 -4.85 28.60 21.26
CA SER A 51 -3.77 29.34 20.59
C SER A 51 -3.05 30.34 21.49
N GLU A 52 -3.64 30.72 22.63
CA GLU A 52 -3.07 31.66 23.60
C GLU A 52 -2.76 30.90 24.89
N LEU A 53 -1.47 30.62 25.09
CA LEU A 53 -0.92 29.95 26.28
C LEU A 53 -0.16 30.96 27.14
N GLU A 54 -0.33 30.85 28.45
CA GLU A 54 0.50 31.59 29.42
C GLU A 54 1.99 31.26 29.25
N SER A 55 2.86 32.22 29.58
CA SER A 55 4.32 32.10 29.42
C SER A 55 4.91 30.90 30.14
N HIS A 56 4.46 30.63 31.37
CA HIS A 56 4.95 29.50 32.18
C HIS A 56 4.58 28.14 31.57
N THR A 57 3.36 28.00 31.05
CA THR A 57 2.92 26.77 30.38
C THR A 57 3.72 26.53 29.10
N ARG A 58 4.06 27.61 28.38
CA ARG A 58 4.92 27.55 27.19
C ARG A 58 6.31 27.02 27.51
N GLU A 59 6.94 27.50 28.57
CA GLU A 59 8.27 27.05 29.01
C GLU A 59 8.27 25.55 29.36
N VAL A 60 7.27 25.08 30.12
CA VAL A 60 7.15 23.66 30.47
C VAL A 60 7.00 22.78 29.22
N ILE A 61 6.22 23.21 28.23
CA ILE A 61 6.07 22.47 26.97
C ILE A 61 7.38 22.46 26.17
N GLN A 62 8.13 23.56 26.15
CA GLN A 62 9.46 23.62 25.51
C GLN A 62 10.42 22.62 26.14
N ASP A 63 10.50 22.56 27.47
CA ASP A 63 11.34 21.61 28.19
C ASP A 63 10.97 20.16 27.90
N ILE A 64 9.67 19.84 27.88
CA ILE A 64 9.19 18.51 27.49
C ILE A 64 9.62 18.17 26.07
N ASN A 65 9.44 19.11 25.12
CA ASN A 65 9.82 18.89 23.73
C ASN A 65 11.32 18.67 23.55
N ILE A 66 12.16 19.34 24.34
CA ILE A 66 13.61 19.10 24.37
C ILE A 66 13.90 17.65 24.77
N SER A 67 13.29 17.16 25.85
CA SER A 67 13.44 15.76 26.29
C SER A 67 12.94 14.75 25.25
N LEU A 68 11.81 15.03 24.61
CA LEU A 68 11.27 14.19 23.54
C LEU A 68 12.21 14.16 22.34
N LEU A 69 12.74 15.30 21.93
CA LEU A 69 13.62 15.42 20.78
C LEU A 69 14.94 14.67 20.99
N ASN A 70 15.52 14.77 22.18
CA ASN A 70 16.69 13.97 22.59
C ASN A 70 16.39 12.47 22.60
N THR A 71 15.17 12.07 23.00
CA THR A 71 14.74 10.67 22.99
C THR A 71 14.63 10.12 21.56
N ILE A 72 14.09 10.91 20.63
CA ILE A 72 14.01 10.53 19.20
C ILE A 72 15.43 10.45 18.60
N ALA A 73 16.28 11.46 18.86
CA ALA A 73 17.65 11.55 18.33
C ALA A 73 18.57 10.41 18.82
N SER A 74 18.49 10.06 20.10
CA SER A 74 19.31 9.00 20.70
C SER A 74 18.92 7.60 20.23
N CYS A 75 17.70 7.41 19.72
CA CYS A 75 17.15 6.11 19.33
C CYS A 75 17.23 5.06 20.46
N SER A 76 17.15 5.49 21.72
CA SER A 76 17.25 4.63 22.91
C SER A 76 16.04 3.73 23.12
N ILE A 77 14.92 4.04 22.46
CA ILE A 77 13.65 3.31 22.58
C ILE A 77 13.25 2.58 21.29
N PRO A 78 12.34 1.60 21.37
CA PRO A 78 11.75 0.96 20.19
C PRO A 78 11.14 1.99 19.24
N LEU A 79 11.11 1.63 17.96
CA LEU A 79 10.72 2.54 16.88
C LEU A 79 9.28 3.07 17.02
N ASP A 80 8.35 2.26 17.53
CA ASP A 80 6.99 2.71 17.85
C ASP A 80 6.97 3.80 18.92
N GLY A 81 7.84 3.69 19.93
CA GLY A 81 8.08 4.74 20.92
C GLY A 81 8.62 6.01 20.29
N GLN A 82 9.58 5.90 19.36
CA GLN A 82 10.14 7.07 18.67
C GLN A 82 9.08 7.80 17.83
N MET A 83 8.19 7.06 17.15
CA MET A 83 7.06 7.65 16.42
C MET A 83 6.07 8.37 17.34
N MET A 84 5.78 7.79 18.51
CA MET A 84 4.91 8.45 19.50
C MET A 84 5.55 9.69 20.12
N CYS A 85 6.85 9.63 20.46
CA CYS A 85 7.61 10.81 20.88
C CYS A 85 7.57 11.89 19.82
N SER A 86 7.72 11.54 18.54
CA SER A 86 7.65 12.50 17.45
C SER A 86 6.26 13.14 17.31
N THR A 87 5.21 12.36 17.52
CA THR A 87 3.82 12.88 17.54
C THR A 87 3.61 13.86 18.69
N ALA A 88 4.06 13.51 19.90
CA ALA A 88 4.02 14.40 21.07
C ALA A 88 4.85 15.68 20.83
N PHE A 89 6.07 15.52 20.31
CA PHE A 89 6.93 16.66 19.97
C PHE A 89 6.23 17.61 18.99
N CYS A 90 5.65 17.09 17.90
CA CYS A 90 4.95 17.94 16.94
C CYS A 90 3.71 18.61 17.53
N ALA A 91 2.96 17.93 18.41
CA ALA A 91 1.83 18.51 19.12
C ALA A 91 2.27 19.64 20.08
N GLY A 92 3.37 19.46 20.80
CA GLY A 92 3.95 20.49 21.65
C GLY A 92 4.46 21.70 20.86
N ILE A 93 5.14 21.48 19.73
CA ILE A 93 5.58 22.55 18.83
C ILE A 93 4.38 23.32 18.27
N GLN A 94 3.29 22.64 17.95
CA GLN A 94 2.03 23.27 17.52
C GLN A 94 1.45 24.19 18.61
N ALA A 95 1.56 23.81 19.88
CA ALA A 95 1.05 24.63 20.97
C ALA A 95 1.89 25.89 21.22
N VAL A 96 3.19 25.85 20.92
CA VAL A 96 4.15 26.89 21.35
C VAL A 96 4.54 27.87 20.25
N LEU A 97 4.60 27.44 18.99
CA LEU A 97 5.16 28.21 17.88
C LEU A 97 4.11 28.62 16.85
N GLU A 98 4.34 29.78 16.22
CA GLU A 98 3.52 30.22 15.10
C GLU A 98 3.75 29.36 13.85
N THR A 99 2.80 29.38 12.89
CA THR A 99 2.85 28.52 11.68
C THR A 99 4.16 28.65 10.89
N HIS A 100 4.66 29.86 10.67
CA HIS A 100 5.90 30.09 9.92
C HIS A 100 7.15 29.58 10.66
N GLU A 101 7.19 29.76 11.98
CA GLU A 101 8.28 29.26 12.82
C GLU A 101 8.30 27.73 12.85
N ARG A 102 7.12 27.11 12.91
CA ARG A 102 6.96 25.64 12.82
C ARG A 102 7.50 25.09 11.50
N GLU A 103 7.12 25.68 10.37
CA GLU A 103 7.61 25.25 9.05
C GLU A 103 9.14 25.37 8.93
N THR A 104 9.69 26.48 9.42
CA THR A 104 11.14 26.73 9.45
C THR A 104 11.86 25.69 10.30
N LEU A 105 11.33 25.42 11.49
CA LEU A 105 11.88 24.46 12.44
C LEU A 105 11.85 23.03 11.88
N TYR A 106 10.71 22.59 11.33
CA TYR A 106 10.61 21.27 10.70
C TYR A 106 11.53 21.14 9.49
N SER A 107 11.63 22.20 8.67
CA SER A 107 12.55 22.20 7.53
C SER A 107 14.00 22.06 7.98
N LEU A 108 14.42 22.72 9.06
CA LEU A 108 15.76 22.60 9.61
C LEU A 108 16.03 21.17 10.12
N TYR A 109 15.11 20.61 10.90
CA TYR A 109 15.26 19.26 11.44
C TYR A 109 15.23 18.16 10.36
N LEU A 110 14.43 18.30 9.32
CA LEU A 110 14.38 17.31 8.24
C LEU A 110 15.60 17.37 7.31
N ASN A 111 16.28 18.52 7.21
CA ASN A 111 17.49 18.68 6.41
C ASN A 111 18.80 18.54 7.20
N THR A 112 18.75 18.14 8.48
CA THR A 112 19.97 18.01 9.31
C THR A 112 20.81 16.80 8.97
N ASP A 113 22.13 16.96 8.83
CA ASP A 113 23.08 15.86 8.65
C ASP A 113 23.63 15.29 9.97
N GLY A 114 22.96 15.58 11.10
CA GLY A 114 23.32 15.05 12.42
C GLY A 114 23.77 16.09 13.43
N TYR A 115 23.89 17.35 13.01
CA TYR A 115 24.13 18.48 13.89
C TYR A 115 23.07 19.54 13.64
N ILE A 116 22.41 19.98 14.71
CA ILE A 116 21.42 21.04 14.65
C ILE A 116 21.89 22.15 15.60
N PHE A 117 22.27 23.29 15.02
CA PHE A 117 22.55 24.53 15.75
C PHE A 117 21.31 25.42 15.70
N HIS A 118 20.94 26.02 16.84
CA HIS A 118 19.77 26.89 16.92
C HIS A 118 20.08 28.27 17.52
N ASP A 119 19.58 29.30 16.82
CA ASP A 119 19.48 30.69 17.29
C ASP A 119 18.14 31.00 17.99
N LEU A 120 17.24 30.01 18.11
CA LEU A 120 15.85 30.18 18.59
C LEU A 120 15.61 29.72 20.04
N GLY A 121 16.66 29.61 20.86
CA GLY A 121 16.54 29.21 22.28
C GLY A 121 16.32 27.71 22.52
N TRP A 122 16.42 26.87 21.48
CA TRP A 122 16.39 25.41 21.59
C TRP A 122 17.82 24.85 21.72
N PRO A 123 18.05 23.77 22.48
CA PRO A 123 19.38 23.21 22.67
C PRO A 123 19.92 22.61 21.37
N SER A 124 21.24 22.69 21.20
CA SER A 124 21.93 21.98 20.14
C SER A 124 21.80 20.48 20.36
N ILE A 125 21.35 19.76 19.33
CA ILE A 125 21.19 18.30 19.39
C ILE A 125 22.17 17.67 18.43
N HIS A 126 22.90 16.69 18.96
CA HIS A 126 23.72 15.79 18.18
C HIS A 126 22.94 14.52 17.89
N ILE A 127 22.79 14.20 16.62
CA ILE A 127 22.19 12.95 16.16
C ILE A 127 23.31 12.14 15.51
N SER A 128 23.52 10.93 16.01
CA SER A 128 24.45 9.99 15.36
C SER A 128 24.05 9.81 13.90
N GLU A 129 25.02 9.85 12.97
CA GLU A 129 24.77 9.66 11.52
C GLU A 129 23.91 8.43 11.22
N LYS A 130 24.08 7.35 11.99
CA LYS A 130 23.31 6.10 11.86
C LYS A 130 21.82 6.24 12.21
N ASN A 131 21.46 7.28 12.96
CA ASN A 131 20.12 7.53 13.47
C ASN A 131 19.40 8.66 12.73
N VAL A 132 20.11 9.45 11.90
CA VAL A 132 19.54 10.59 11.17
C VAL A 132 18.34 10.16 10.32
N GLU A 133 18.44 9.04 9.61
CA GLU A 133 17.34 8.52 8.77
C GLU A 133 16.12 8.15 9.62
N VAL A 134 16.34 7.48 10.77
CA VAL A 134 15.28 7.09 11.70
C VAL A 134 14.55 8.34 12.21
N PHE A 135 15.33 9.31 12.68
CA PHE A 135 14.85 10.58 13.20
C PHE A 135 13.98 11.31 12.17
N ARG A 136 14.49 11.45 10.93
CA ARG A 136 13.77 12.13 9.84
C ARG A 136 12.45 11.44 9.49
N VAL A 137 12.41 10.11 9.42
CA VAL A 137 11.17 9.34 9.15
C VAL A 137 10.18 9.46 10.30
N CYS A 138 10.64 9.36 11.55
CA CYS A 138 9.80 9.57 12.73
C CYS A 138 9.23 11.00 12.73
N LEU A 139 10.04 12.01 12.41
CA LEU A 139 9.59 13.39 12.32
C LEU A 139 8.54 13.59 11.22
N CYS A 140 8.72 12.97 10.05
CA CYS A 140 7.68 12.94 9.01
C CYS A 140 6.37 12.36 9.54
N HIS A 141 6.43 11.27 10.33
CA HIS A 141 5.26 10.68 10.97
C HIS A 141 4.59 11.66 11.94
N GLY A 142 5.35 12.27 12.86
CA GLY A 142 4.83 13.20 13.85
C GLY A 142 4.15 14.42 13.22
N ILE A 143 4.78 15.01 12.20
CA ILE A 143 4.20 16.14 11.43
C ILE A 143 2.85 15.72 10.85
N LEU A 144 2.77 14.55 10.22
CA LEU A 144 1.54 14.03 9.62
C LEU A 144 0.47 13.71 10.66
N GLN A 145 0.79 13.39 11.91
CA GLN A 145 -0.19 13.15 12.97
C GLN A 145 -0.67 14.42 13.68
N SER A 146 -0.09 15.59 13.39
CA SER A 146 -0.55 16.86 13.96
C SER A 146 -1.97 17.22 13.47
N ASN A 147 -2.71 17.99 14.27
CA ASN A 147 -4.08 18.40 13.91
C ASN A 147 -4.10 19.55 12.89
N GLU A 148 -2.94 20.16 12.62
CA GLU A 148 -2.79 21.34 11.77
C GLU A 148 -1.89 21.09 10.55
N VAL A 149 -1.81 19.84 10.08
CA VAL A 149 -1.07 19.45 8.87
C VAL A 149 -1.33 20.42 7.71
N SER A 150 -2.60 20.79 7.47
CA SER A 150 -2.98 21.75 6.43
C SER A 150 -2.34 23.13 6.61
N ASN A 151 -2.29 23.64 7.84
CA ASN A 151 -1.76 24.97 8.12
C ASN A 151 -0.25 25.01 7.91
N VAL A 152 0.47 23.98 8.37
CA VAL A 152 1.93 23.92 8.27
C VAL A 152 2.37 23.60 6.83
N LEU A 153 1.65 22.74 6.12
CA LEU A 153 2.06 22.29 4.80
C LEU A 153 1.55 23.19 3.65
N LEU A 154 0.51 24.01 3.83
CA LEU A 154 -0.13 24.73 2.71
C LEU A 154 -0.32 26.24 2.88
N LYS A 155 0.03 26.87 4.01
CA LYS A 155 -0.20 28.34 4.18
C LYS A 155 0.82 29.24 3.48
N GLY A 156 1.88 28.70 2.89
CA GLY A 156 2.72 29.42 1.92
C GLY A 156 2.12 29.32 0.51
N SER A 157 2.25 30.37 -0.31
CA SER A 157 1.68 30.51 -1.65
C SER A 157 1.59 29.21 -2.48
N VAL A 158 0.57 29.16 -3.35
CA VAL A 158 0.10 28.12 -4.30
C VAL A 158 1.15 27.26 -5.05
N VAL A 159 2.45 27.50 -4.87
CA VAL A 159 3.57 26.64 -5.28
C VAL A 159 4.18 25.96 -4.05
N GLY A 160 3.54 24.86 -3.62
CA GLY A 160 3.99 23.80 -2.70
C GLY A 160 5.05 24.13 -1.64
N SER A 161 4.68 24.05 -0.35
CA SER A 161 5.64 24.11 0.75
C SER A 161 6.83 23.19 0.49
N ARG A 162 8.05 23.75 0.54
CA ARG A 162 9.33 23.02 0.41
C ARG A 162 9.39 21.80 1.32
N LEU A 163 8.71 21.87 2.46
CA LEU A 163 8.59 20.80 3.44
C LEU A 163 7.99 19.52 2.86
N ILE A 164 6.96 19.64 2.01
CA ILE A 164 6.29 18.50 1.37
C ILE A 164 7.27 17.70 0.52
N TYR A 165 8.06 18.38 -0.31
CA TYR A 165 9.05 17.74 -1.17
C TYR A 165 10.23 17.15 -0.39
N VAL A 166 10.67 17.83 0.68
CA VAL A 166 11.69 17.31 1.60
C VAL A 166 11.21 16.00 2.23
N MET A 167 9.97 15.96 2.74
CA MET A 167 9.38 14.75 3.29
C MET A 167 9.29 13.63 2.24
N LEU A 168 8.86 13.92 1.02
CA LEU A 168 8.78 12.92 -0.04
C LEU A 168 10.15 12.32 -0.36
N ASN A 169 11.20 13.13 -0.46
CA ASN A 169 12.56 12.64 -0.74
C ASN A 169 13.07 11.72 0.38
N ILE A 170 12.82 12.09 1.64
CA ILE A 170 13.18 11.27 2.81
C ILE A 170 12.45 9.92 2.76
N LEU A 171 11.15 9.94 2.45
CA LEU A 171 10.34 8.73 2.39
C LEU A 171 10.70 7.85 1.20
N GLU A 172 11.03 8.44 0.05
CA GLU A 172 11.54 7.72 -1.11
C GLU A 172 12.82 6.96 -0.76
N GLU A 173 13.81 7.65 -0.21
CA GLU A 173 15.08 7.05 0.18
C GLU A 173 14.89 5.91 1.20
N ALA A 174 14.07 6.14 2.22
CA ALA A 174 13.79 5.14 3.26
C ALA A 174 12.98 3.93 2.73
N CYS A 175 12.12 4.11 1.73
CA CYS A 175 11.40 3.02 1.09
C CYS A 175 12.29 2.18 0.15
N MET A 176 13.36 2.78 -0.41
CA MET A 176 14.21 2.12 -1.41
C MET A 176 15.44 1.41 -0.82
N LYS A 177 15.88 1.75 0.40
CA LYS A 177 17.08 1.18 1.04
C LYS A 177 16.91 -0.20 1.71
N TYR A 178 15.70 -0.75 1.78
CA TYR A 178 15.40 -2.05 2.43
C TYR A 178 15.99 -2.24 3.83
N THR A 179 15.86 -1.24 4.70
CA THR A 179 16.33 -1.28 6.09
C THR A 179 15.22 -1.71 7.07
N ARG A 180 15.54 -1.75 8.38
CA ARG A 180 14.55 -1.93 9.46
C ARG A 180 13.44 -0.86 9.46
N LEU A 181 13.65 0.27 8.78
CA LEU A 181 12.69 1.37 8.68
C LEU A 181 11.66 1.17 7.57
N THR A 182 11.93 0.31 6.59
CA THR A 182 11.14 0.21 5.35
C THR A 182 9.64 0.05 5.62
N SER A 183 9.26 -0.88 6.51
CA SER A 183 7.84 -1.10 6.83
C SER A 183 7.14 0.15 7.37
N ILE A 184 7.88 0.95 8.14
CA ILE A 184 7.37 2.21 8.69
C ILE A 184 7.39 3.32 7.66
N ALA A 185 8.46 3.46 6.88
CA ALA A 185 8.53 4.42 5.78
C ALA A 185 7.32 4.26 4.83
N PHE A 186 6.95 3.02 4.51
CA PHE A 186 5.74 2.72 3.74
C PHE A 186 4.44 3.18 4.42
N LYS A 187 4.29 2.94 5.73
CA LYS A 187 3.12 3.43 6.50
C LYS A 187 3.05 4.95 6.52
N VAL A 188 4.19 5.61 6.68
CA VAL A 188 4.29 7.07 6.69
C VAL A 188 3.98 7.63 5.30
N LEU A 189 4.47 6.99 4.23
CA LEU A 189 4.15 7.37 2.84
C LEU A 189 2.67 7.21 2.52
N VAL A 190 2.00 6.15 2.99
CA VAL A 190 0.53 6.03 2.90
C VAL A 190 -0.15 7.23 3.54
N SER A 191 0.19 7.54 4.79
CA SER A 191 -0.40 8.69 5.51
C SER A 191 -0.07 10.01 4.81
N TRP A 192 1.11 10.12 4.21
CA TRP A 192 1.53 11.30 3.47
C TRP A 192 0.66 11.50 2.24
N ILE A 193 0.47 10.48 1.39
CA ILE A 193 -0.37 10.59 0.18
C ILE A 193 -1.83 10.90 0.56
N GLU A 194 -2.36 10.24 1.59
CA GLU A 194 -3.73 10.47 2.06
C GLU A 194 -3.94 11.90 2.55
N LYS A 195 -3.08 12.39 3.44
CA LYS A 195 -3.27 13.70 4.07
C LYS A 195 -2.83 14.86 3.16
N VAL A 196 -1.75 14.70 2.41
CA VAL A 196 -1.14 15.76 1.60
C VAL A 196 -1.71 15.82 0.18
N CYS A 197 -1.86 14.69 -0.50
CA CYS A 197 -2.35 14.70 -1.87
C CYS A 197 -3.88 14.74 -1.91
N LEU A 198 -4.55 13.87 -1.15
CA LEU A 198 -6.01 13.69 -1.27
C LEU A 198 -6.82 14.65 -0.39
N GLN A 199 -6.55 14.72 0.92
CA GLN A 199 -7.33 15.59 1.82
C GLN A 199 -7.07 17.08 1.54
N GLN A 200 -5.81 17.41 1.27
CA GLN A 200 -5.32 18.75 0.98
C GLN A 200 -5.48 19.16 -0.50
N LYS A 201 -5.87 18.23 -1.37
CA LYS A 201 -6.02 18.43 -2.83
C LYS A 201 -4.78 19.10 -3.46
N LEU A 202 -3.59 18.72 -3.00
CA LEU A 202 -2.35 19.26 -3.55
C LEU A 202 -2.14 18.70 -4.96
N ASN A 203 -2.00 19.59 -5.94
CA ASN A 203 -1.62 19.21 -7.29
C ASN A 203 -0.15 18.78 -7.31
N MET A 204 0.08 17.50 -7.56
CA MET A 204 1.43 16.91 -7.54
C MET A 204 2.18 17.18 -8.84
N THR A 205 3.47 17.47 -8.72
CA THR A 205 4.37 17.58 -9.89
C THR A 205 4.61 16.19 -10.50
N ASN A 206 4.91 16.17 -11.81
CA ASN A 206 5.25 14.94 -12.52
C ASN A 206 6.44 14.21 -11.89
N GLU A 207 7.47 14.94 -11.45
CA GLU A 207 8.61 14.36 -10.75
C GLU A 207 8.17 13.60 -9.49
N SER A 208 7.28 14.20 -8.70
CA SER A 208 6.79 13.57 -7.47
C SER A 208 5.95 12.32 -7.75
N LEU A 209 5.11 12.35 -8.79
CA LEU A 209 4.35 11.18 -9.23
C LEU A 209 5.27 10.06 -9.72
N ARG A 210 6.33 10.39 -10.46
CA ARG A 210 7.33 9.41 -10.90
C ARG A 210 8.08 8.79 -9.71
N LYS A 211 8.45 9.58 -8.70
CA LYS A 211 9.07 9.07 -7.46
C LYS A 211 8.15 8.06 -6.76
N ILE A 212 6.89 8.42 -6.57
CA ILE A 212 5.90 7.51 -5.96
C ILE A 212 5.72 6.24 -6.80
N PHE A 213 5.60 6.37 -8.13
CA PHE A 213 5.47 5.21 -9.02
C PHE A 213 6.72 4.31 -8.99
N SER A 214 7.92 4.90 -8.91
CA SER A 214 9.19 4.17 -8.77
C SER A 214 9.19 3.32 -7.50
N ILE A 215 8.81 3.92 -6.35
CA ILE A 215 8.65 3.19 -5.09
C ILE A 215 7.68 2.03 -5.25
N ILE A 216 6.52 2.28 -5.89
CA ILE A 216 5.52 1.24 -6.14
C ILE A 216 6.10 0.09 -6.95
N ASN A 217 6.71 0.41 -8.08
CA ASN A 217 7.21 -0.57 -9.04
C ASN A 217 8.32 -1.45 -8.45
N SER A 218 9.20 -0.86 -7.64
CA SER A 218 10.35 -1.57 -7.07
C SER A 218 10.02 -2.48 -5.88
N ASN A 219 8.84 -2.38 -5.27
CA ASN A 219 8.56 -3.01 -3.97
C ASN A 219 7.47 -4.09 -3.97
N TRP A 220 7.00 -4.54 -5.13
CA TRP A 220 5.96 -5.58 -5.23
C TRP A 220 6.34 -6.95 -4.67
N GLU A 221 7.63 -7.28 -4.75
CA GLU A 221 8.20 -8.54 -4.27
C GLU A 221 9.11 -8.33 -3.05
N SER A 222 8.91 -7.23 -2.31
CA SER A 222 9.71 -6.93 -1.12
C SER A 222 9.65 -8.09 -0.11
N PRO A 223 10.80 -8.55 0.43
CA PRO A 223 10.84 -9.61 1.42
C PRO A 223 10.36 -9.15 2.81
N ILE A 224 10.16 -7.84 3.00
CA ILE A 224 9.79 -7.26 4.28
C ILE A 224 8.28 -7.41 4.50
N SER A 225 7.92 -8.03 5.62
CA SER A 225 6.52 -8.27 5.98
C SER A 225 5.71 -6.98 6.03
N GLY A 226 4.50 -7.04 5.47
CA GLY A 226 3.58 -5.90 5.38
C GLY A 226 3.88 -4.90 4.26
N VAL A 227 5.09 -4.86 3.68
CA VAL A 227 5.44 -3.89 2.62
C VAL A 227 4.55 -4.09 1.40
N LYS A 228 4.33 -5.32 0.93
CA LYS A 228 3.43 -5.58 -0.20
C LYS A 228 2.01 -5.04 0.02
N ALA A 229 1.48 -5.19 1.24
CA ALA A 229 0.13 -4.71 1.57
C ALA A 229 0.08 -3.17 1.59
N GLN A 230 1.10 -2.52 2.16
CA GLN A 230 1.22 -1.06 2.11
C GLN A 230 1.44 -0.58 0.67
N ASN A 231 2.27 -1.26 -0.12
CA ASN A 231 2.52 -0.93 -1.52
C ASN A 231 1.23 -0.99 -2.36
N THR A 232 0.40 -2.00 -2.11
CA THR A 232 -0.94 -2.10 -2.71
C THR A 232 -1.82 -0.90 -2.34
N ARG A 233 -1.78 -0.44 -1.07
CA ARG A 233 -2.51 0.74 -0.61
C ARG A 233 -1.98 2.03 -1.24
N ILE A 234 -0.66 2.21 -1.26
CA ILE A 234 0.01 3.33 -1.95
C ILE A 234 -0.41 3.37 -3.41
N PHE A 235 -0.42 2.23 -4.10
CA PHE A 235 -0.82 2.20 -5.51
C PHE A 235 -2.28 2.62 -5.72
N LYS A 236 -3.21 2.15 -4.86
CA LYS A 236 -4.61 2.60 -4.91
C LYS A 236 -4.73 4.11 -4.71
N LEU A 237 -4.04 4.66 -3.72
CA LEU A 237 -4.02 6.09 -3.42
C LEU A 237 -3.39 6.90 -4.56
N TYR A 238 -2.31 6.40 -5.16
CA TYR A 238 -1.66 6.99 -6.32
C TYR A 238 -2.63 7.12 -7.50
N LEU A 239 -3.45 6.08 -7.76
CA LEU A 239 -4.49 6.15 -8.79
C LEU A 239 -5.61 7.16 -8.44
N ASP A 240 -5.96 7.29 -7.16
CA ASP A 240 -6.90 8.31 -6.68
C ASP A 240 -6.35 9.73 -6.89
N VAL A 241 -5.06 9.94 -6.63
CA VAL A 241 -4.36 11.20 -6.92
C VAL A 241 -4.36 11.47 -8.44
N CYS A 242 -3.99 10.49 -9.27
CA CYS A 242 -4.02 10.66 -10.73
C CYS A 242 -5.42 11.02 -11.27
N SER A 243 -6.47 10.55 -10.61
CA SER A 243 -7.85 10.82 -11.04
C SER A 243 -8.35 12.22 -10.62
N THR A 244 -7.72 12.83 -9.62
CA THR A 244 -8.14 14.12 -9.03
C THR A 244 -7.22 15.29 -9.36
N ASN A 245 -5.96 15.02 -9.73
CA ASN A 245 -4.97 16.03 -10.05
C ASN A 245 -5.37 16.79 -11.33
N GLU A 246 -5.53 18.12 -11.24
CA GLU A 246 -5.90 18.93 -12.41
C GLU A 246 -4.76 18.88 -13.44
N ILE A 247 -5.10 18.44 -14.66
CA ILE A 247 -4.14 18.19 -15.72
C ILE A 247 -3.50 19.52 -16.13
N CYS A 248 -2.26 19.76 -15.71
CA CYS A 248 -1.44 20.80 -16.30
C CYS A 248 -1.03 20.35 -17.71
N TRP A 249 -1.66 20.95 -18.72
CA TRP A 249 -1.52 20.66 -20.15
C TRP A 249 -0.10 20.87 -20.70
N TYR A 250 0.80 21.48 -19.94
CA TYR A 250 2.14 21.88 -20.40
C TYR A 250 3.24 20.83 -20.19
N ASP A 251 2.95 19.70 -19.57
CA ASP A 251 3.98 18.72 -19.21
C ASP A 251 3.80 17.43 -20.01
N CYS A 252 4.71 17.25 -20.98
CA CYS A 252 4.65 16.33 -22.13
C CYS A 252 4.71 14.85 -21.76
N ASP A 253 5.06 14.52 -20.52
CA ASP A 253 5.09 13.13 -20.06
C ASP A 253 3.79 12.76 -19.37
N ALA A 254 2.86 12.23 -20.17
CA ALA A 254 1.50 11.88 -19.76
C ALA A 254 1.38 10.45 -19.18
N ALA A 255 2.45 9.66 -19.20
CA ALA A 255 2.43 8.22 -18.86
C ALA A 255 1.92 7.91 -17.44
N PHE A 256 2.02 8.87 -16.52
CA PHE A 256 1.75 8.69 -15.09
C PHE A 256 0.63 9.58 -14.55
N LYS A 257 -0.23 10.11 -15.43
CA LYS A 257 -1.26 11.11 -15.08
C LYS A 257 -2.68 10.57 -15.03
N SER A 258 -2.93 9.36 -15.52
CA SER A 258 -4.27 8.76 -15.51
C SER A 258 -4.20 7.26 -15.34
N VAL A 259 -5.31 6.67 -14.86
CA VAL A 259 -5.46 5.22 -14.77
C VAL A 259 -5.21 4.56 -16.13
N THR A 260 -5.67 5.19 -17.21
CA THR A 260 -5.44 4.72 -18.59
C THR A 260 -3.96 4.70 -18.95
N ALA A 261 -3.25 5.81 -18.71
CA ALA A 261 -1.83 5.91 -19.06
C ALA A 261 -0.97 4.89 -18.28
N VAL A 262 -1.27 4.71 -17.00
CA VAL A 262 -0.59 3.72 -16.14
C VAL A 262 -0.88 2.30 -16.64
N LEU A 263 -2.12 2.00 -17.01
CA LEU A 263 -2.47 0.69 -17.58
C LEU A 263 -1.77 0.44 -18.92
N CYS A 264 -1.76 1.40 -19.84
CA CYS A 264 -1.01 1.31 -21.10
C CYS A 264 0.46 1.01 -20.84
N HIS A 265 1.10 1.79 -19.95
CA HIS A 265 2.50 1.58 -19.59
C HIS A 265 2.77 0.16 -19.06
N ILE A 266 1.92 -0.37 -18.18
CA ILE A 266 2.09 -1.73 -17.65
C ILE A 266 1.86 -2.80 -18.71
N MET A 267 0.88 -2.59 -19.60
CA MET A 267 0.59 -3.54 -20.66
C MET A 267 1.73 -3.62 -21.69
N GLU A 268 2.30 -2.47 -22.07
CA GLU A 268 3.35 -2.34 -23.09
C GLU A 268 4.76 -2.66 -22.55
N VAL A 269 5.11 -2.18 -21.35
CA VAL A 269 6.49 -2.22 -20.86
C VAL A 269 6.77 -3.45 -20.02
N GLN A 270 5.80 -3.94 -19.24
CA GLN A 270 6.07 -5.06 -18.32
C GLN A 270 5.81 -6.42 -18.99
N PRO A 271 6.77 -7.35 -18.96
CA PRO A 271 6.57 -8.69 -19.49
C PRO A 271 5.62 -9.51 -18.60
N TRP A 272 4.83 -10.39 -19.20
CA TRP A 272 3.94 -11.32 -18.50
C TRP A 272 4.65 -12.34 -17.60
N LYS A 273 5.98 -12.44 -17.69
CA LYS A 273 6.80 -13.26 -16.79
C LYS A 273 7.07 -12.57 -15.44
N MET A 274 6.77 -11.28 -15.30
CA MET A 274 6.94 -10.55 -14.04
C MET A 274 5.71 -10.66 -13.15
N LYS A 275 5.89 -11.09 -11.90
CA LYS A 275 4.78 -11.23 -10.93
C LYS A 275 4.16 -9.89 -10.56
N SER A 276 4.98 -8.83 -10.49
CA SER A 276 4.56 -7.46 -10.19
C SER A 276 3.50 -6.94 -11.17
N LYS A 277 3.57 -7.31 -12.46
CA LYS A 277 2.56 -6.96 -13.48
C LYS A 277 1.17 -7.41 -13.02
N TYR A 278 1.05 -8.65 -12.57
CA TYR A 278 -0.23 -9.19 -12.09
C TYR A 278 -0.72 -8.45 -10.83
N TYR A 279 0.18 -8.12 -9.89
CA TYR A 279 -0.23 -7.36 -8.71
C TYR A 279 -0.75 -5.96 -9.05
N MET A 280 -0.13 -5.28 -10.02
CA MET A 280 -0.62 -4.00 -10.51
C MET A 280 -1.94 -4.15 -11.27
N LEU A 281 -2.04 -5.12 -12.19
CA LEU A 281 -3.27 -5.37 -12.95
C LEU A 281 -4.47 -5.69 -12.05
N ASN A 282 -4.24 -6.44 -10.97
CA ASN A 282 -5.29 -6.75 -10.00
C ASN A 282 -5.92 -5.48 -9.39
N VAL A 283 -5.15 -4.40 -9.24
CA VAL A 283 -5.65 -3.12 -8.74
C VAL A 283 -6.24 -2.27 -9.87
N LEU A 284 -5.60 -2.25 -11.03
CA LEU A 284 -5.97 -1.38 -12.16
C LEU A 284 -7.24 -1.79 -12.86
N LEU A 285 -7.45 -3.08 -13.10
CA LEU A 285 -8.57 -3.55 -13.92
C LEU A 285 -9.92 -3.18 -13.30
N SER A 286 -10.04 -3.22 -11.97
CA SER A 286 -11.25 -2.79 -11.26
C SER A 286 -11.52 -1.28 -11.39
N ARG A 287 -10.47 -0.47 -11.58
CA ARG A 287 -10.57 0.99 -11.75
C ARG A 287 -10.83 1.39 -13.20
N TYR A 288 -10.20 0.69 -14.15
CA TYR A 288 -10.33 0.94 -15.58
C TYR A 288 -11.64 0.40 -16.16
N GLY A 289 -12.12 -0.72 -15.60
CA GLY A 289 -13.23 -1.51 -16.11
C GLY A 289 -12.73 -2.72 -16.89
N VAL A 290 -13.01 -3.92 -16.36
CA VAL A 290 -12.54 -5.21 -16.93
C VAL A 290 -12.96 -5.39 -18.37
N ARG A 291 -14.25 -5.19 -18.69
CA ARG A 291 -14.77 -5.35 -20.07
C ARG A 291 -14.04 -4.44 -21.06
N LYS A 292 -13.80 -3.19 -20.66
CA LYS A 292 -13.09 -2.21 -21.48
C LYS A 292 -11.62 -2.62 -21.68
N ALA A 293 -10.96 -3.12 -20.63
CA ALA A 293 -9.58 -3.57 -20.72
C ALA A 293 -9.38 -4.71 -21.73
N PHE A 294 -10.29 -5.69 -21.79
CA PHE A 294 -10.20 -6.77 -22.79
C PHE A 294 -10.44 -6.29 -24.23
N ALA A 295 -11.23 -5.22 -24.41
CA ALA A 295 -11.43 -4.62 -25.73
C ALA A 295 -10.21 -3.81 -26.18
N ASP A 296 -9.62 -3.04 -25.26
CA ASP A 296 -8.51 -2.12 -25.57
C ASP A 296 -7.15 -2.83 -25.62
N PHE A 297 -7.00 -3.96 -24.91
CA PHE A 297 -5.74 -4.71 -24.84
C PHE A 297 -5.94 -6.20 -25.19
N PRO A 298 -5.83 -6.57 -26.48
CA PRO A 298 -5.99 -7.95 -26.95
C PRO A 298 -5.05 -8.96 -26.26
N ASP A 299 -3.86 -8.51 -25.86
CA ASP A 299 -2.85 -9.34 -25.19
C ASP A 299 -3.20 -9.66 -23.71
N LEU A 300 -4.26 -9.06 -23.15
CA LEU A 300 -4.65 -9.28 -21.76
C LEU A 300 -5.03 -10.74 -21.49
N ALA A 301 -5.88 -11.34 -22.34
CA ALA A 301 -6.32 -12.73 -22.14
C ALA A 301 -5.15 -13.73 -22.34
N PRO A 302 -4.40 -13.70 -23.47
CA PRO A 302 -3.25 -14.58 -23.65
C PRO A 302 -2.20 -14.41 -22.55
N GLY A 303 -1.97 -13.17 -22.14
CA GLY A 303 -1.07 -12.84 -21.04
C GLY A 303 -1.47 -13.45 -19.70
N LEU A 304 -2.74 -13.30 -19.32
CA LEU A 304 -3.31 -13.93 -18.14
C LEU A 304 -3.17 -15.45 -18.19
N ILE A 305 -3.49 -16.05 -19.34
CA ILE A 305 -3.40 -17.50 -19.56
C ILE A 305 -1.96 -18.00 -19.38
N SER A 306 -0.98 -17.27 -19.91
CA SER A 306 0.44 -17.62 -19.78
C SER A 306 0.92 -17.73 -18.32
N SER A 307 0.21 -17.12 -17.37
CA SER A 307 0.52 -17.26 -15.94
C SER A 307 0.34 -18.69 -15.42
N LEU A 308 -0.51 -19.50 -16.07
CA LEU A 308 -0.75 -20.91 -15.71
C LEU A 308 0.45 -21.79 -16.04
N SER A 309 1.31 -21.38 -16.98
CA SER A 309 2.52 -22.10 -17.38
C SER A 309 3.63 -22.04 -16.34
N TYR A 310 3.52 -21.15 -15.34
CA TYR A 310 4.57 -20.89 -14.36
C TYR A 310 4.03 -20.93 -12.93
N SER A 311 4.45 -21.91 -12.13
CA SER A 311 3.97 -22.07 -10.73
C SER A 311 4.12 -20.82 -9.87
N HIS A 312 5.20 -20.05 -10.05
CA HIS A 312 5.45 -18.83 -9.28
C HIS A 312 4.52 -17.67 -9.66
N LEU A 313 3.90 -17.71 -10.85
CA LEU A 313 2.95 -16.71 -11.34
C LEU A 313 1.50 -17.16 -11.14
N ALA A 314 1.21 -18.46 -11.17
CA ALA A 314 -0.15 -19.01 -11.15
C ALA A 314 -1.02 -18.38 -10.08
N SER A 315 -0.53 -18.26 -8.83
CA SER A 315 -1.29 -17.61 -7.76
C SER A 315 -1.57 -16.12 -8.03
N ALA A 316 -0.59 -15.36 -8.51
CA ALA A 316 -0.75 -13.93 -8.78
C ALA A 316 -1.66 -13.68 -10.00
N GLY A 317 -1.49 -14.45 -11.07
CA GLY A 317 -2.37 -14.42 -12.24
C GLY A 317 -3.80 -14.82 -11.89
N SER A 318 -3.98 -15.76 -10.96
CA SER A 318 -5.29 -16.17 -10.47
C SER A 318 -6.02 -15.09 -9.67
N ASP A 319 -5.30 -14.22 -8.96
CA ASP A 319 -5.92 -13.07 -8.30
C ASP A 319 -6.48 -12.08 -9.33
N VAL A 320 -5.72 -11.80 -10.40
CA VAL A 320 -6.19 -10.96 -11.52
C VAL A 320 -7.36 -11.63 -12.23
N TYR A 321 -7.27 -12.94 -12.51
CA TYR A 321 -8.35 -13.71 -13.11
C TYR A 321 -9.64 -13.64 -12.28
N LYS A 322 -9.56 -13.76 -10.95
CA LYS A 322 -10.73 -13.61 -10.07
C LYS A 322 -11.31 -12.21 -10.15
N THR A 323 -10.49 -11.17 -10.18
CA THR A 323 -10.96 -9.79 -10.38
C THR A 323 -11.68 -9.64 -11.72
N CYS A 324 -11.16 -10.24 -12.81
CA CYS A 324 -11.86 -10.29 -14.09
C CYS A 324 -13.20 -11.03 -13.97
N LEU A 325 -13.16 -12.21 -13.37
CA LEU A 325 -14.30 -13.10 -13.19
C LEU A 325 -15.40 -12.40 -12.40
N GLU A 326 -15.11 -11.71 -11.31
CA GLU A 326 -16.07 -10.97 -10.48
C GLU A 326 -16.81 -9.87 -11.26
N ASN A 327 -16.15 -9.24 -12.24
CA ASN A 327 -16.66 -8.10 -12.99
C ASN A 327 -17.12 -8.44 -14.43
N MET A 328 -17.27 -9.72 -14.76
CA MET A 328 -17.81 -10.18 -16.04
C MET A 328 -19.02 -11.09 -15.86
N ASP A 329 -19.85 -11.19 -16.90
CA ASP A 329 -20.93 -12.17 -17.02
C ASP A 329 -20.44 -13.45 -17.73
N GLU A 330 -21.30 -14.47 -17.77
CA GLU A 330 -20.99 -15.77 -18.36
C GLU A 330 -20.70 -15.67 -19.86
N ASN A 331 -21.46 -14.86 -20.61
CA ASN A 331 -21.28 -14.72 -22.06
C ASN A 331 -19.92 -14.10 -22.42
N ASN A 332 -19.53 -13.03 -21.72
CA ASN A 332 -18.21 -12.43 -21.90
C ASN A 332 -17.10 -13.40 -21.48
N TRP A 333 -17.33 -14.20 -20.43
CA TRP A 333 -16.36 -15.22 -20.02
C TRP A 333 -16.14 -16.25 -21.12
N ILE A 334 -17.24 -16.78 -21.69
CA ILE A 334 -17.18 -17.76 -22.78
C ILE A 334 -16.40 -17.17 -23.96
N ALA A 335 -16.74 -15.94 -24.37
CA ALA A 335 -16.11 -15.29 -25.51
C ALA A 335 -14.59 -15.08 -25.36
N ILE A 336 -14.10 -14.89 -24.13
CA ILE A 336 -12.70 -14.55 -23.86
C ILE A 336 -11.87 -15.79 -23.49
N PHE A 337 -12.41 -16.67 -22.64
CA PHE A 337 -11.62 -17.71 -21.97
C PHE A 337 -11.97 -19.13 -22.37
N MET A 338 -13.13 -19.39 -22.99
CA MET A 338 -13.53 -20.77 -23.28
C MET A 338 -12.52 -21.47 -24.19
N THR A 339 -12.27 -20.92 -25.39
CA THR A 339 -11.39 -21.55 -26.37
C THR A 339 -9.97 -21.74 -25.85
N PRO A 340 -9.28 -20.71 -25.30
CA PRO A 340 -7.92 -20.91 -24.82
C PRO A 340 -7.83 -21.85 -23.61
N LEU A 341 -8.87 -21.90 -22.75
CA LEU A 341 -8.88 -22.84 -21.64
C LEU A 341 -9.08 -24.27 -22.13
N VAL A 342 -9.96 -24.50 -23.11
CA VAL A 342 -10.12 -25.83 -23.72
C VAL A 342 -8.82 -26.28 -24.36
N GLU A 343 -8.11 -25.41 -25.09
CA GLU A 343 -6.80 -25.71 -25.68
C GLU A 343 -5.78 -26.17 -24.62
N ILE A 344 -5.71 -25.50 -23.47
CA ILE A 344 -4.86 -25.94 -22.35
C ILE A 344 -5.28 -27.32 -21.86
N LEU A 345 -6.59 -27.54 -21.67
CA LEU A 345 -7.15 -28.76 -21.10
C LEU A 345 -7.05 -29.96 -22.04
N THR A 346 -6.94 -29.74 -23.35
CA THR A 346 -6.78 -30.78 -24.39
C THR A 346 -5.37 -30.84 -24.96
N GLY A 347 -4.43 -30.05 -24.43
CA GLY A 347 -3.03 -30.01 -24.90
C GLY A 347 -2.31 -31.36 -24.86
N THR A 348 -1.24 -31.50 -25.63
CA THR A 348 -0.57 -32.78 -25.98
C THR A 348 -0.03 -33.60 -24.81
N ASP A 349 0.28 -32.97 -23.68
CA ASP A 349 0.74 -33.69 -22.50
C ASP A 349 -0.45 -34.08 -21.63
N VAL A 350 -0.62 -35.38 -21.33
CA VAL A 350 -1.69 -35.90 -20.46
C VAL A 350 -1.80 -35.10 -19.16
N ILE A 351 -0.66 -34.79 -18.53
CA ILE A 351 -0.57 -33.94 -17.35
C ILE A 351 0.57 -32.95 -17.54
N ASN A 352 0.25 -31.67 -17.56
CA ASN A 352 1.24 -30.59 -17.51
C ASN A 352 0.89 -29.58 -16.42
N ILE A 353 1.83 -28.66 -16.18
CA ILE A 353 1.72 -27.64 -15.14
C ILE A 353 0.54 -26.67 -15.39
N GLU A 354 0.22 -26.38 -16.65
CA GLU A 354 -0.87 -25.49 -17.05
C GLU A 354 -2.22 -26.08 -16.68
N LYS A 355 -2.47 -27.35 -17.06
CA LYS A 355 -3.68 -28.11 -16.70
C LYS A 355 -3.84 -28.16 -15.18
N GLN A 356 -2.77 -28.49 -14.46
CA GLN A 356 -2.80 -28.53 -13.00
C GLN A 356 -3.13 -27.17 -12.39
N ASN A 357 -2.50 -26.09 -12.86
CA ASN A 357 -2.76 -24.75 -12.36
C ASN A 357 -4.18 -24.27 -12.72
N ALA A 358 -4.70 -24.61 -13.91
CA ALA A 358 -6.08 -24.32 -14.29
C ALA A 358 -7.07 -24.98 -13.32
N PHE A 359 -6.88 -26.27 -13.00
CA PHE A 359 -7.72 -26.99 -12.04
C PHE A 359 -7.53 -26.57 -10.58
N ASN A 360 -6.35 -26.10 -10.21
CA ASN A 360 -6.06 -25.67 -8.84
C ASN A 360 -6.61 -24.27 -8.55
N TYR A 361 -6.58 -23.37 -9.52
CA TYR A 361 -6.86 -21.96 -9.29
C TYR A 361 -8.03 -21.38 -10.09
N TRP A 362 -8.09 -21.63 -11.40
CA TRP A 362 -9.04 -20.96 -12.29
C TRP A 362 -10.41 -21.65 -12.30
N ILE A 363 -10.46 -22.92 -12.73
CA ILE A 363 -11.70 -23.69 -12.90
C ILE A 363 -12.55 -23.74 -11.61
N PRO A 364 -11.98 -23.96 -10.41
CA PRO A 364 -12.77 -23.93 -9.19
C PRO A 364 -13.46 -22.58 -8.96
N SER A 365 -12.78 -21.47 -9.27
CA SER A 365 -13.34 -20.13 -9.14
C SER A 365 -14.42 -19.89 -10.20
N THR A 366 -14.18 -20.33 -11.44
CA THR A 366 -15.14 -20.28 -12.55
C THR A 366 -16.43 -20.99 -12.20
N LEU A 367 -16.37 -22.26 -11.80
CA LEU A 367 -17.55 -23.10 -11.56
C LEU A 367 -18.33 -22.65 -10.31
N LYS A 368 -17.66 -22.02 -9.35
CA LYS A 368 -18.34 -21.37 -8.23
C LYS A 368 -19.19 -20.18 -8.68
N LYS A 369 -18.72 -19.40 -9.66
CA LYS A 369 -19.46 -18.24 -10.19
C LYS A 369 -20.49 -18.63 -11.25
N PHE A 370 -20.12 -19.51 -12.16
CA PHE A 370 -20.92 -19.95 -13.30
C PHE A 370 -21.01 -21.48 -13.34
N PRO A 371 -21.90 -22.08 -12.51
CA PRO A 371 -22.02 -23.54 -12.43
C PRO A 371 -22.34 -24.24 -13.76
N GLN A 372 -23.09 -23.57 -14.64
CA GLN A 372 -23.54 -24.12 -15.94
C GLN A 372 -22.38 -24.38 -16.91
N LEU A 373 -21.24 -23.70 -16.71
CA LEU A 373 -20.05 -23.89 -17.54
C LEU A 373 -19.42 -25.28 -17.35
N LEU A 374 -19.78 -26.03 -16.30
CA LEU A 374 -19.31 -27.41 -16.14
C LEU A 374 -19.66 -28.27 -17.36
N ASN A 375 -20.93 -28.24 -17.79
CA ASN A 375 -21.39 -29.04 -18.93
C ASN A 375 -20.78 -28.52 -20.23
N SER A 376 -20.74 -27.19 -20.40
CA SER A 376 -20.14 -26.57 -21.60
C SER A 376 -18.65 -26.93 -21.76
N LEU A 377 -17.87 -26.90 -20.67
CA LEU A 377 -16.47 -27.30 -20.68
C LEU A 377 -16.32 -28.81 -20.95
N PHE A 378 -17.16 -29.63 -20.32
CA PHE A 378 -17.13 -31.08 -20.50
C PHE A 378 -17.41 -31.47 -21.95
N ASP A 379 -18.46 -30.90 -22.55
CA ASP A 379 -18.85 -31.16 -23.94
C ASP A 379 -17.75 -30.69 -24.90
N GLN A 380 -17.21 -29.48 -24.75
CA GLN A 380 -16.13 -28.99 -25.64
C GLN A 380 -14.84 -29.81 -25.54
N ILE A 381 -14.44 -30.24 -24.34
CA ILE A 381 -13.26 -31.11 -24.18
C ILE A 381 -13.52 -32.47 -24.80
N ARG A 382 -14.71 -33.05 -24.61
CA ARG A 382 -15.08 -34.33 -25.22
C ARG A 382 -15.08 -34.25 -26.75
N ASP A 383 -15.69 -33.21 -27.31
CA ASP A 383 -15.81 -33.03 -28.75
C ASP A 383 -14.44 -32.78 -29.38
N THR A 384 -13.56 -32.02 -28.71
CA THR A 384 -12.16 -31.84 -29.13
C THR A 384 -11.38 -33.15 -29.03
N ALA A 385 -11.59 -33.93 -27.97
CA ALA A 385 -10.93 -35.23 -27.75
C ALA A 385 -11.33 -36.31 -28.76
N GLN A 386 -12.45 -36.17 -29.47
CA GLN A 386 -12.80 -37.04 -30.60
C GLN A 386 -11.95 -36.75 -31.85
N SER A 387 -11.36 -35.55 -31.94
CA SER A 387 -10.51 -35.10 -33.04
C SER A 387 -9.00 -35.20 -32.74
N SER A 388 -8.62 -35.26 -31.46
CA SER A 388 -7.25 -35.41 -30.97
C SER A 388 -7.04 -36.76 -30.27
N GLU A 389 -5.82 -37.09 -29.82
CA GLU A 389 -5.58 -38.26 -28.97
C GLU A 389 -6.38 -38.15 -27.66
N LEU A 390 -7.35 -39.04 -27.46
CA LEU A 390 -8.24 -39.08 -26.28
C LEU A 390 -7.45 -39.08 -24.97
N GLU A 391 -6.30 -39.76 -24.96
CA GLU A 391 -5.39 -39.88 -23.80
C GLU A 391 -5.06 -38.53 -23.16
N ASN A 392 -4.90 -37.49 -23.99
CA ASN A 392 -4.50 -36.16 -23.56
C ASN A 392 -5.61 -35.40 -22.81
N SER A 393 -6.86 -35.81 -22.98
CA SER A 393 -8.04 -35.16 -22.40
C SER A 393 -8.63 -35.90 -21.20
N ILE A 394 -8.26 -37.17 -20.99
CA ILE A 394 -8.79 -38.01 -19.88
C ILE A 394 -8.57 -37.35 -18.52
N PHE A 395 -7.36 -36.82 -18.27
CA PHE A 395 -7.05 -36.14 -17.03
C PHE A 395 -8.02 -34.98 -16.76
N SER A 396 -8.23 -34.12 -17.77
CA SER A 396 -9.10 -32.96 -17.67
C SER A 396 -10.56 -33.34 -17.44
N LEU A 397 -11.06 -34.36 -18.13
CA LEU A 397 -12.42 -34.88 -17.93
C LEU A 397 -12.61 -35.42 -16.51
N ILE A 398 -11.67 -36.21 -16.00
CA ILE A 398 -11.71 -36.74 -14.63
C ILE A 398 -11.70 -35.60 -13.60
N CYS A 399 -10.82 -34.61 -13.79
CA CYS A 399 -10.72 -33.46 -12.90
C CYS A 399 -11.99 -32.59 -12.90
N LEU A 400 -12.61 -32.38 -14.06
CA LEU A 400 -13.91 -31.69 -14.14
C LEU A 400 -15.01 -32.46 -13.42
N LEU A 401 -15.12 -33.78 -13.62
CA LEU A 401 -16.10 -34.61 -12.93
C LEU A 401 -15.90 -34.57 -11.41
N LYS A 402 -14.65 -34.66 -10.94
CA LYS A 402 -14.32 -34.51 -9.51
C LYS A 402 -14.74 -33.15 -8.95
N LEU A 403 -14.50 -32.06 -9.69
CA LEU A 403 -14.94 -30.72 -9.27
C LEU A 403 -16.46 -30.58 -9.28
N GLY A 404 -17.14 -31.11 -10.31
CA GLY A 404 -18.59 -31.14 -10.41
C GLY A 404 -19.22 -31.87 -9.23
N GLN A 405 -18.68 -33.04 -8.86
CA GLN A 405 -19.11 -33.77 -7.67
C GLN A 405 -18.86 -32.97 -6.38
N LYS A 406 -17.65 -32.40 -6.22
CA LYS A 406 -17.27 -31.60 -5.05
C LYS A 406 -18.19 -30.40 -4.83
N PHE A 407 -18.66 -29.76 -5.90
CA PHE A 407 -19.57 -28.62 -5.84
C PHE A 407 -21.06 -29.00 -5.89
N GLY A 408 -21.38 -30.29 -5.92
CA GLY A 408 -22.77 -30.76 -6.01
C GLY A 408 -23.47 -30.38 -7.32
N LEU A 409 -22.70 -30.13 -8.39
CA LEU A 409 -23.23 -29.76 -9.70
C LEU A 409 -23.66 -30.96 -10.53
N LEU A 410 -23.20 -32.15 -10.14
CA LEU A 410 -23.65 -33.43 -10.69
C LEU A 410 -24.82 -33.95 -9.83
N PHE A 411 -26.02 -33.41 -10.05
CA PHE A 411 -27.24 -33.99 -9.47
C PHE A 411 -27.69 -35.16 -10.32
N ASN A 412 -27.67 -36.40 -9.80
CA ASN A 412 -28.47 -37.61 -10.14
C ASN A 412 -29.04 -37.82 -11.57
N THR A 413 -28.56 -37.13 -12.61
CA THR A 413 -28.86 -37.30 -14.02
C THR A 413 -27.71 -38.05 -14.66
N TRP A 414 -27.25 -39.11 -14.00
CA TRP A 414 -26.78 -40.27 -14.74
C TRP A 414 -28.04 -40.97 -15.25
N ASP A 415 -28.78 -40.30 -16.14
CA ASP A 415 -29.77 -40.95 -16.97
C ASP A 415 -29.04 -42.14 -17.60
N GLU A 416 -29.68 -43.30 -17.67
CA GLU A 416 -29.13 -44.61 -18.08
C GLU A 416 -28.41 -44.61 -19.46
N LYS A 417 -28.35 -43.46 -20.14
CA LYS A 417 -27.61 -43.17 -21.36
C LYS A 417 -26.18 -42.65 -21.16
N PHE A 418 -25.76 -42.22 -19.97
CA PHE A 418 -24.34 -41.94 -19.69
C PHE A 418 -23.60 -43.26 -19.45
N SER A 419 -23.48 -44.04 -20.51
CA SER A 419 -22.69 -45.26 -20.48
C SER A 419 -21.23 -44.92 -20.73
N ILE A 420 -20.33 -45.41 -19.87
CA ILE A 420 -18.89 -45.41 -20.15
C ILE A 420 -18.59 -46.12 -21.50
N SER A 421 -19.52 -46.93 -22.02
CA SER A 421 -19.44 -47.50 -23.38
C SER A 421 -19.55 -46.49 -24.53
N SER A 422 -19.94 -45.22 -24.29
CA SER A 422 -19.88 -44.17 -25.31
C SER A 422 -18.48 -43.58 -25.47
N PHE A 423 -17.56 -43.89 -24.55
CA PHE A 423 -16.13 -43.75 -24.82
C PHE A 423 -15.70 -44.98 -25.60
N ASN A 424 -15.59 -44.85 -26.92
CA ASN A 424 -14.88 -45.84 -27.73
C ASN A 424 -13.39 -45.78 -27.35
N PHE A 425 -13.02 -46.49 -26.29
CA PHE A 425 -11.63 -46.84 -26.00
C PHE A 425 -11.22 -47.88 -27.05
N PHE A 426 -10.62 -47.41 -28.14
CA PHE A 426 -9.95 -48.27 -29.11
C PHE A 426 -8.50 -48.51 -28.71
#